data_AF-A0A920A6A0-F1
#
_entry.id   AF-A0A920A6A0-F1
#
_cell.length_a   1.000
_cell.length_b   1.000
_cell.length_c   1.000
_cell.angle_alpha   90.00
_cell.angle_beta   90.00
_cell.angle_gamma   90.00
#
_symmetry.space_group_name_H-M   'P 1'
#
loop_
_entity.id
_entity.type
_entity.pdbx_description
1 polymer ?
#
loop_
_entity_poly.entity_id
_entity_poly.type
_entity_poly.pdbx_seq_one_letter_code
_entity_poly.pdbx_strand_id
1 'polypeptide(L)'
;MKYRGIVEGYYGKLVSFEDRKIHIDLMSENQLNFYLYAPKEDPFLRSDLNLDHPKGWLEDFSEFVNYAKIKEVTIGVGLAPISNNKEHIYNKIELFYKSGVSDFSILFDDIENHFSFEAQLDIYQSCVLTFPDCNFNFCPTVYSDELINKDERHLAYFSDFTANFPKDINFFWTGKNVISTSQSQATEDVLSNFSEEQICIWDNFFTVDSNPEKLNLTDCHYIDKSYLASKHLYLINLTGLVRTDSLIIEIFGNFVSNSNIAFEKILLKHGVNEGLIDMKDLFNPAVDINLSEKEMNKIHNIMFSWFHPLKNEWYPYLHNLKNWGKK
;
A
#
# COMPACT_ATOMS: atom_id res chain seq x y z
N MET A 1 11.10 -7.40 -16.04
CA MET A 1 9.77 -7.83 -15.55
C MET A 1 9.09 -6.63 -14.92
N LYS A 2 7.76 -6.52 -14.97
CA LYS A 2 7.00 -5.48 -14.26
C LYS A 2 6.48 -6.04 -12.95
N TYR A 3 6.50 -5.24 -11.89
CA TYR A 3 6.07 -5.64 -10.56
C TYR A 3 4.67 -5.13 -10.27
N ARG A 4 3.77 -6.03 -9.93
CA ARG A 4 2.37 -5.76 -9.58
C ARG A 4 2.07 -6.48 -8.29
N GLY A 5 1.58 -5.77 -7.29
CA GLY A 5 1.21 -6.43 -6.04
C GLY A 5 0.79 -5.46 -4.97
N ILE A 6 1.28 -5.71 -3.75
CA ILE A 6 0.78 -5.05 -2.55
C ILE A 6 1.90 -4.47 -1.69
N VAL A 7 1.55 -3.48 -0.89
CA VAL A 7 2.37 -2.98 0.20
C VAL A 7 1.58 -3.08 1.50
N GLU A 8 2.21 -3.65 2.53
CA GLU A 8 1.73 -3.59 3.90
C GLU A 8 2.26 -2.30 4.51
N GLY A 9 1.66 -1.16 4.17
CA GLY A 9 2.24 0.17 4.44
C GLY A 9 1.33 1.14 5.18
N TYR A 10 0.23 0.63 5.72
CA TYR A 10 -0.79 1.32 6.51
C TYR A 10 -0.39 1.44 7.99
N TYR A 11 -1.05 2.35 8.72
CA TYR A 11 -1.04 2.39 10.18
C TYR A 11 -2.12 1.48 10.75
N GLY A 12 -1.80 0.71 11.80
CA GLY A 12 -2.75 -0.19 12.44
C GLY A 12 -2.19 -1.59 12.68
N LYS A 13 -3.10 -2.53 12.97
CA LYS A 13 -2.72 -3.85 13.51
C LYS A 13 -1.70 -4.57 12.63
N LEU A 14 -0.60 -5.00 13.24
CA LEU A 14 0.35 -5.94 12.63
C LEU A 14 -0.34 -7.30 12.38
N VAL A 15 -0.26 -7.74 11.13
CA VAL A 15 -0.81 -9.02 10.69
C VAL A 15 0.18 -10.14 11.04
N SER A 16 -0.33 -11.35 11.31
CA SER A 16 0.53 -12.51 11.61
C SER A 16 1.21 -13.04 10.35
N PHE A 17 2.34 -13.75 10.47
CA PHE A 17 2.97 -14.37 9.30
C PHE A 17 2.08 -15.41 8.61
N GLU A 18 1.25 -16.13 9.37
CA GLU A 18 0.26 -17.07 8.80
C GLU A 18 -0.81 -16.33 7.98
N ASP A 19 -1.31 -15.20 8.46
CA ASP A 19 -2.24 -14.38 7.69
C ASP A 19 -1.55 -13.79 6.44
N ARG A 20 -0.26 -13.40 6.52
CA ARG A 20 0.50 -12.97 5.34
C ARG A 20 0.63 -14.07 4.29
N LYS A 21 0.76 -15.35 4.69
CA LYS A 21 0.79 -16.49 3.75
C LYS A 21 -0.52 -16.61 2.95
N ILE A 22 -1.66 -16.27 3.55
CA ILE A 22 -2.95 -16.19 2.83
C ILE A 22 -2.88 -15.15 1.71
N HIS A 23 -2.29 -13.99 1.97
CA HIS A 23 -2.10 -12.94 0.96
C HIS A 23 -1.18 -13.43 -0.18
N ILE A 24 -0.09 -14.12 0.16
CA ILE A 24 0.83 -14.69 -0.84
C ILE A 24 0.13 -15.71 -1.74
N ASP A 25 -0.71 -16.59 -1.18
CA ASP A 25 -1.48 -17.56 -1.98
C ASP A 25 -2.39 -16.84 -2.99
N LEU A 26 -3.15 -15.84 -2.53
CA LEU A 26 -4.02 -15.06 -3.39
C LEU A 26 -3.25 -14.26 -4.44
N MET A 27 -2.09 -13.69 -4.08
CA MET A 27 -1.23 -13.00 -5.04
C MET A 27 -0.77 -13.93 -6.15
N SER A 28 -0.28 -15.12 -5.79
CA SER A 28 0.17 -16.15 -6.74
C SER A 28 -0.96 -16.59 -7.68
N GLU A 29 -2.14 -16.89 -7.12
CA GLU A 29 -3.33 -17.27 -7.89
C GLU A 29 -3.79 -16.18 -8.88
N ASN A 30 -3.51 -14.92 -8.55
CA ASN A 30 -3.94 -13.76 -9.31
C ASN A 30 -2.81 -13.06 -10.09
N GLN A 31 -1.65 -13.72 -10.27
CA GLN A 31 -0.52 -13.22 -11.05
C GLN A 31 0.07 -11.89 -10.54
N LEU A 32 -0.04 -11.64 -9.24
CA LEU A 32 0.66 -10.57 -8.53
C LEU A 32 1.97 -11.12 -7.98
N ASN A 33 3.06 -10.38 -8.13
CA ASN A 33 4.42 -10.92 -8.00
C ASN A 33 5.32 -10.12 -7.05
N PHE A 34 4.80 -9.10 -6.35
CA PHE A 34 5.60 -8.27 -5.44
C PHE A 34 4.84 -7.90 -4.16
N TYR A 35 5.43 -8.24 -3.01
CA TYR A 35 4.94 -7.88 -1.68
C TYR A 35 5.98 -6.99 -1.01
N LEU A 36 5.62 -5.74 -0.70
CA LEU A 36 6.47 -4.86 0.10
C LEU A 36 6.08 -4.94 1.57
N TYR A 37 6.96 -5.51 2.39
CA TYR A 37 6.85 -5.53 3.84
C TYR A 37 7.33 -4.18 4.41
N ALA A 38 6.38 -3.30 4.76
CA ALA A 38 6.68 -1.98 5.32
C ALA A 38 5.67 -1.51 6.41
N PRO A 39 5.18 -2.39 7.31
CA PRO A 39 4.11 -2.02 8.23
C PRO A 39 4.55 -0.88 9.14
N LYS A 40 3.71 0.16 9.25
CA LYS A 40 4.07 1.36 10.01
C LYS A 40 4.20 1.13 11.52
N GLU A 41 3.52 0.11 12.04
CA GLU A 41 3.56 -0.32 13.44
C GLU A 41 4.68 -1.31 13.77
N ASP A 42 5.54 -1.68 12.81
CA ASP A 42 6.75 -2.41 13.13
C ASP A 42 7.87 -1.41 13.49
N PRO A 43 8.22 -1.25 14.78
CA PRO A 43 9.22 -0.29 15.18
C PRO A 43 10.61 -0.64 14.67
N PHE A 44 10.89 -1.93 14.40
CA PHE A 44 12.19 -2.41 13.97
C PHE A 44 12.53 -2.05 12.51
N LEU A 45 11.54 -1.54 11.77
CA LEU A 45 11.71 -0.94 10.45
C LEU A 45 11.85 0.59 10.51
N ARG A 46 11.62 1.21 11.68
CA ARG A 46 11.49 2.66 11.84
C ARG A 46 12.28 3.23 13.03
N SER A 47 11.66 3.33 14.20
CA SER A 47 12.23 3.99 15.37
C SER A 47 13.33 3.18 16.04
N ASP A 48 13.24 1.85 15.93
CA ASP A 48 14.05 0.89 16.68
C ASP A 48 14.96 0.12 15.71
N LEU A 49 15.41 0.76 14.62
CA LEU A 49 16.34 0.16 13.64
C LEU A 49 17.63 -0.37 14.28
N ASN A 50 17.99 0.14 15.45
CA ASN A 50 19.16 -0.28 16.23
C ASN A 50 18.94 -1.53 17.09
N LEU A 51 17.69 -2.01 17.21
CA LEU A 51 17.32 -3.15 18.04
C LEU A 51 17.07 -4.38 17.17
N ASP A 52 17.39 -5.56 17.68
CA ASP A 52 17.02 -6.82 17.03
C ASP A 52 15.53 -7.12 17.23
N HIS A 53 14.92 -7.77 16.23
CA HIS A 53 13.58 -8.31 16.38
C HIS A 53 13.55 -9.36 17.52
N PRO A 54 12.38 -9.60 18.14
CA PRO A 54 12.24 -10.59 19.20
C PRO A 54 12.67 -11.98 18.74
N LYS A 55 13.09 -12.81 19.70
CA LYS A 55 13.49 -14.20 19.45
C LYS A 55 12.39 -14.96 18.69
N GLY A 56 12.79 -15.69 17.65
CA GLY A 56 11.88 -16.47 16.78
C GLY A 56 11.34 -15.68 15.59
N TRP A 57 11.28 -14.34 15.68
CA TRP A 57 10.73 -13.52 14.59
C TRP A 57 11.47 -13.71 13.26
N LEU A 58 12.81 -13.79 13.30
CA LEU A 58 13.61 -13.98 12.09
C LEU A 58 13.41 -15.35 11.44
N GLU A 59 13.11 -16.37 12.24
CA GLU A 59 12.79 -17.72 11.75
C GLU A 59 11.45 -17.68 11.00
N ASP A 60 10.41 -17.08 11.61
CA ASP A 60 9.10 -16.90 10.98
C ASP A 60 9.18 -16.04 9.71
N PHE A 61 9.96 -14.95 9.74
CA PHE A 61 10.18 -14.09 8.57
C PHE A 61 10.89 -14.85 7.44
N SER A 62 11.92 -15.64 7.77
CA SER A 62 12.65 -16.42 6.77
C SER A 62 11.77 -17.53 6.17
N GLU A 63 10.89 -18.15 6.97
CA GLU A 63 9.88 -19.08 6.47
C GLU A 63 8.91 -18.38 5.52
N PHE A 64 8.43 -17.18 5.87
CA PHE A 64 7.57 -16.36 5.03
C PHE A 64 8.22 -16.00 3.69
N VAL A 65 9.48 -15.54 3.69
CA VAL A 65 10.23 -15.24 2.45
C VAL A 65 10.38 -16.49 1.57
N ASN A 66 10.72 -17.63 2.15
CA ASN A 66 10.84 -18.88 1.41
C ASN A 66 9.50 -19.35 0.83
N TYR A 67 8.41 -19.19 1.60
CA TYR A 67 7.06 -19.52 1.13
C TYR A 67 6.65 -18.65 -0.07
N ALA A 68 6.88 -17.34 0.03
CA ALA A 68 6.60 -16.40 -1.06
C ALA A 68 7.42 -16.71 -2.32
N LYS A 69 8.70 -17.07 -2.16
CA LYS A 69 9.55 -17.50 -3.27
C LYS A 69 9.01 -18.74 -3.98
N ILE A 70 8.52 -19.75 -3.25
CA ILE A 70 7.89 -20.94 -3.84
C ILE A 70 6.64 -20.57 -4.65
N LYS A 71 5.94 -19.52 -4.23
CA LYS A 71 4.73 -18.99 -4.85
C LYS A 71 5.00 -17.95 -5.94
N GLU A 72 6.26 -17.76 -6.31
CA GLU A 72 6.73 -16.79 -7.32
C GLU A 72 6.38 -15.33 -6.97
N VAL A 73 6.28 -15.02 -5.68
CA VAL A 73 6.09 -13.66 -5.16
C VAL A 73 7.41 -13.16 -4.57
N THR A 74 7.90 -12.04 -5.09
CA THR A 74 9.10 -11.36 -4.56
C THR A 74 8.73 -10.62 -3.29
N ILE A 75 9.50 -10.82 -2.21
CA ILE A 75 9.38 -10.03 -0.98
C ILE A 75 10.40 -8.90 -1.03
N GLY A 76 9.92 -7.66 -0.91
CA GLY A 76 10.74 -6.50 -0.62
C GLY A 76 10.54 -6.03 0.83
N VAL A 77 11.51 -5.28 1.36
CA VAL A 77 11.44 -4.69 2.71
C VAL A 77 11.58 -3.18 2.65
N GLY A 78 10.66 -2.46 3.29
CA GLY A 78 10.71 -1.01 3.48
C GLY A 78 11.34 -0.66 4.84
N LEU A 79 12.37 0.17 4.83
CA LEU A 79 12.99 0.75 6.03
C LEU A 79 12.69 2.24 6.06
N ALA A 80 12.11 2.75 7.14
CA ALA A 80 11.79 4.16 7.32
C ALA A 80 12.68 4.81 8.39
N PRO A 81 13.96 5.14 8.07
CA PRO A 81 14.90 5.64 9.05
C PRO A 81 14.51 7.02 9.56
N ILE A 82 14.27 7.12 10.87
CA ILE A 82 14.09 8.41 11.56
C ILE A 82 15.42 9.06 11.97
N SER A 83 16.50 8.29 11.96
CA SER A 83 17.84 8.75 12.34
C SER A 83 18.79 8.66 11.16
N ASN A 84 19.73 9.59 11.07
CA ASN A 84 20.78 9.57 10.05
C ASN A 84 21.91 8.58 10.38
N ASN A 85 21.76 7.72 11.40
CA ASN A 85 22.76 6.69 11.69
C ASN A 85 22.64 5.54 10.68
N LYS A 86 23.48 5.62 9.64
CA LYS A 86 23.50 4.66 8.53
C LYS A 86 23.87 3.23 8.98
N GLU A 87 24.63 3.05 10.06
CA GLU A 87 25.04 1.73 10.54
C GLU A 87 23.83 0.87 10.94
N HIS A 88 22.83 1.47 11.60
CA HIS A 88 21.59 0.75 11.95
C HIS A 88 20.82 0.32 10.70
N ILE A 89 20.78 1.16 9.66
CA ILE A 89 20.14 0.85 8.39
C ILE A 89 20.87 -0.34 7.72
N TYR A 90 22.20 -0.31 7.69
CA TYR A 90 23.00 -1.38 7.11
C TYR A 90 22.82 -2.71 7.82
N ASN A 91 22.83 -2.71 9.16
CA ASN A 91 22.63 -3.92 9.94
C ASN A 91 21.26 -4.55 9.64
N LYS A 92 20.23 -3.73 9.44
CA LYS A 92 18.90 -4.20 9.04
C LYS A 92 18.86 -4.73 7.61
N ILE A 93 19.46 -4.04 6.65
CA ILE A 93 19.59 -4.53 5.27
C ILE A 93 20.30 -5.89 5.27
N GLU A 94 21.43 -6.02 5.98
CA GLU A 94 22.18 -7.27 6.05
C GLU A 94 21.37 -8.40 6.70
N LEU A 95 20.63 -8.11 7.77
CA LEU A 95 19.73 -9.05 8.44
C LEU A 95 18.71 -9.63 7.46
N PHE A 96 17.99 -8.76 6.75
CA PHE A 96 16.96 -9.16 5.79
C PHE A 96 17.53 -9.82 4.55
N TYR A 97 18.70 -9.38 4.09
CA TYR A 97 19.42 -9.99 2.98
C TYR A 97 19.81 -11.45 3.28
N LYS A 98 20.29 -11.72 4.50
CA LYS A 98 20.58 -13.08 4.97
C LYS A 98 19.34 -13.97 5.04
N SER A 99 18.15 -13.39 5.20
CA SER A 99 16.86 -14.09 5.13
C SER A 99 16.34 -14.28 3.69
N GLY A 100 17.06 -13.80 2.67
CA GLY A 100 16.75 -14.02 1.26
C GLY A 100 16.09 -12.85 0.52
N VAL A 101 16.04 -11.65 1.12
CA VAL A 101 15.48 -10.44 0.50
C VAL A 101 16.58 -9.70 -0.28
N SER A 102 16.30 -9.34 -1.54
CA SER A 102 17.19 -8.50 -2.36
C SER A 102 16.61 -7.13 -2.69
N ASP A 103 15.33 -6.90 -2.42
CA ASP A 103 14.61 -5.71 -2.83
C ASP A 103 14.28 -4.86 -1.61
N PHE A 104 14.87 -3.66 -1.55
CA PHE A 104 14.72 -2.75 -0.43
C PHE A 104 14.08 -1.45 -0.86
N SER A 105 13.39 -0.79 0.07
CA SER A 105 12.89 0.57 -0.11
C SER A 105 13.32 1.42 1.08
N ILE A 106 13.93 2.58 0.83
CA ILE A 106 14.23 3.54 1.88
C ILE A 106 13.14 4.60 1.88
N LEU A 107 12.41 4.66 2.99
CA LEU A 107 11.13 5.34 3.08
C LEU A 107 11.27 6.61 3.94
N PHE A 108 10.99 7.77 3.34
CA PHE A 108 11.05 9.07 4.01
C PHE A 108 9.67 9.74 4.11
N ASP A 109 8.60 8.95 3.98
CA ASP A 109 7.21 9.38 4.16
C ASP A 109 6.91 9.71 5.63
N ASP A 110 5.92 10.59 5.83
CA ASP A 110 5.40 11.01 7.14
C ASP A 110 6.43 11.63 8.10
N ILE A 111 7.49 12.23 7.56
CA ILE A 111 8.47 13.01 8.35
C ILE A 111 7.99 14.46 8.46
N GLU A 112 7.58 14.88 9.66
CA GLU A 112 7.04 16.25 9.85
C GLU A 112 8.11 17.33 10.04
N ASN A 113 9.26 16.96 10.60
CA ASN A 113 10.30 17.91 11.03
C ASN A 113 11.69 17.46 10.62
N HIS A 114 12.56 18.43 10.31
CA HIS A 114 13.98 18.23 10.03
C HIS A 114 14.28 17.26 8.88
N PHE A 115 13.56 17.38 7.76
CA PHE A 115 13.87 16.67 6.52
C PHE A 115 14.62 17.56 5.52
N SER A 116 15.46 16.94 4.69
CA SER A 116 16.17 17.56 3.56
C SER A 116 16.33 16.53 2.47
N PHE A 117 16.10 16.93 1.22
CA PHE A 117 16.29 16.05 0.07
C PHE A 117 17.75 15.55 -0.02
N GLU A 118 18.73 16.43 0.19
CA GLU A 118 20.16 16.09 0.14
C GLU A 118 20.53 15.00 1.16
N ALA A 119 20.07 15.16 2.41
CA ALA A 119 20.35 14.20 3.47
C ALA A 119 19.72 12.82 3.19
N GLN A 120 18.51 12.80 2.64
CA GLN A 120 17.82 11.56 2.27
C GLN A 120 18.50 10.86 1.09
N LEU A 121 18.92 11.62 0.08
CA LEU A 121 19.66 11.09 -1.05
C LEU A 121 21.02 10.53 -0.61
N ASP A 122 21.72 11.20 0.30
CA ASP A 122 22.99 10.71 0.89
C ASP A 122 22.80 9.38 1.64
N ILE A 123 21.73 9.24 2.44
CA ILE A 123 21.41 7.96 3.09
C ILE A 123 21.14 6.88 2.04
N TYR A 124 20.29 7.18 1.06
CA TYR A 124 19.92 6.24 0.00
C TYR A 124 21.14 5.77 -0.81
N GLN A 125 21.93 6.70 -1.34
CA GLN A 125 23.13 6.40 -2.13
C GLN A 125 24.14 5.58 -1.33
N SER A 126 24.28 5.88 -0.04
CA SER A 126 25.17 5.15 0.82
C SER A 126 24.72 3.69 1.04
N CYS A 127 23.40 3.41 1.05
CA CYS A 127 22.89 2.04 1.07
C CYS A 127 23.19 1.32 -0.26
N VAL A 128 22.91 1.96 -1.39
CA VAL A 128 23.18 1.40 -2.73
C VAL A 128 24.66 1.04 -2.91
N LEU A 129 25.58 1.93 -2.48
CA LEU A 129 27.02 1.69 -2.57
C LEU A 129 27.50 0.55 -1.67
N THR A 130 26.86 0.37 -0.50
CA THR A 130 27.24 -0.66 0.47
C THR A 130 26.70 -2.04 0.09
N PHE A 131 25.54 -2.10 -0.58
CA PHE A 131 24.86 -3.33 -0.96
C PHE A 131 24.59 -3.39 -2.48
N PRO A 132 25.62 -3.52 -3.31
CA PRO A 132 25.49 -3.46 -4.77
C PRO A 132 24.71 -4.64 -5.37
N ASP A 133 24.55 -5.74 -4.63
CA ASP A 133 23.77 -6.92 -5.03
C ASP A 133 22.27 -6.81 -4.69
N CYS A 134 21.83 -5.65 -4.17
CA CYS A 134 20.45 -5.36 -3.80
C CYS A 134 19.83 -4.31 -4.72
N ASN A 135 18.52 -4.37 -4.91
CA ASN A 135 17.72 -3.34 -5.55
C ASN A 135 17.18 -2.37 -4.49
N PHE A 136 17.08 -1.09 -4.85
CA PHE A 136 16.58 -0.05 -3.95
C PHE A 136 15.53 0.82 -4.64
N ASN A 137 14.47 1.17 -3.90
CA ASN A 137 13.51 2.21 -4.24
C ASN A 137 13.55 3.32 -3.20
N PHE A 138 13.20 4.54 -3.59
CA PHE A 138 13.14 5.71 -2.72
C PHE A 138 11.69 6.15 -2.49
N CYS A 139 11.25 6.38 -1.25
CA CYS A 139 9.99 7.10 -1.01
C CYS A 139 10.32 8.51 -0.52
N PRO A 140 10.03 9.57 -1.28
CA PRO A 140 10.29 10.95 -0.85
C PRO A 140 9.38 11.37 0.31
N THR A 141 9.76 12.42 1.02
CA THR A 141 8.88 13.04 2.04
C THR A 141 7.68 13.74 1.40
N VAL A 142 7.88 14.37 0.25
CA VAL A 142 6.79 14.85 -0.61
C VAL A 142 6.51 13.73 -1.62
N TYR A 143 5.51 12.91 -1.34
CA TYR A 143 5.16 11.70 -2.13
C TYR A 143 3.82 11.81 -2.88
N SER A 144 3.22 13.00 -2.90
CA SER A 144 1.96 13.29 -3.61
C SER A 144 1.87 14.78 -3.97
N ASP A 145 1.05 15.13 -4.96
CA ASP A 145 0.91 16.54 -5.39
C ASP A 145 0.38 17.42 -4.26
N GLU A 146 -0.58 16.92 -3.46
CA GLU A 146 -1.16 17.69 -2.36
C GLU A 146 -0.15 18.08 -1.28
N LEU A 147 0.94 17.31 -1.14
CA LEU A 147 2.00 17.61 -0.18
C LEU A 147 2.95 18.70 -0.67
N ILE A 148 3.07 18.93 -2.00
CA ILE A 148 4.00 19.92 -2.57
C ILE A 148 3.77 21.31 -1.97
N ASN A 149 2.50 21.70 -1.82
CA ASN A 149 2.12 23.03 -1.35
C ASN A 149 1.65 23.04 0.11
N LYS A 150 1.98 22.02 0.91
CA LYS A 150 1.61 21.95 2.32
C LYS A 150 2.21 23.09 3.13
N ASP A 151 3.49 23.40 2.91
CA ASP A 151 4.18 24.59 3.43
C ASP A 151 5.42 24.92 2.57
N GLU A 152 6.11 26.03 2.86
CA GLU A 152 7.31 26.46 2.13
C GLU A 152 8.45 25.41 2.14
N ARG A 153 8.54 24.58 3.19
CA ARG A 153 9.58 23.54 3.31
C ARG A 153 9.31 22.38 2.37
N HIS A 154 8.04 21.97 2.23
CA HIS A 154 7.66 20.92 1.28
C HIS A 154 7.87 21.40 -0.16
N LEU A 155 7.53 22.65 -0.45
CA LEU A 155 7.77 23.24 -1.77
C LEU A 155 9.27 23.29 -2.10
N ALA A 156 10.10 23.74 -1.16
CA ALA A 156 11.56 23.76 -1.33
C ALA A 156 12.13 22.34 -1.52
N TYR A 157 11.72 21.39 -0.68
CA TYR A 157 12.11 19.99 -0.81
C TYR A 157 11.75 19.41 -2.19
N PHE A 158 10.53 19.65 -2.67
CA PHE A 158 10.10 19.12 -3.96
C PHE A 158 10.84 19.78 -5.13
N SER A 159 11.15 21.08 -5.03
CA SER A 159 12.00 21.77 -5.99
C SER A 159 13.40 21.14 -6.06
N ASP A 160 14.01 20.84 -4.90
CA ASP A 160 15.32 20.19 -4.86
C ASP A 160 15.27 18.75 -5.39
N PHE A 161 14.23 18.00 -5.02
CA PHE A 161 13.98 16.64 -5.50
C PHE A 161 13.85 16.59 -7.03
N THR A 162 12.97 17.40 -7.61
CA THR A 162 12.75 17.42 -9.06
C THR A 162 13.98 17.90 -9.83
N ALA A 163 14.76 18.83 -9.28
CA ALA A 163 15.98 19.33 -9.93
C ALA A 163 17.14 18.32 -9.91
N ASN A 164 17.28 17.53 -8.83
CA ASN A 164 18.52 16.82 -8.54
C ASN A 164 18.37 15.29 -8.41
N PHE A 165 17.16 14.74 -8.36
CA PHE A 165 16.97 13.30 -8.20
C PHE A 165 17.45 12.52 -9.44
N PRO A 166 18.30 11.47 -9.27
CA PRO A 166 18.86 10.72 -10.39
C PRO A 166 17.78 10.08 -11.27
N LYS A 167 18.03 10.02 -12.59
CA LYS A 167 17.04 9.54 -13.58
C LYS A 167 16.99 8.02 -13.76
N ASP A 168 17.92 7.32 -13.13
CA ASP A 168 18.06 5.86 -13.13
C ASP A 168 17.56 5.21 -11.82
N ILE A 169 17.10 6.01 -10.86
CA ILE A 169 16.62 5.53 -9.56
C ILE A 169 15.09 5.63 -9.50
N ASN A 170 14.44 4.53 -9.13
CA ASN A 170 12.99 4.46 -8.95
C ASN A 170 12.55 5.14 -7.64
N PHE A 171 11.37 5.78 -7.67
CA PHE A 171 10.78 6.38 -6.48
C PHE A 171 9.27 6.20 -6.39
N PHE A 172 8.73 6.17 -5.17
CA PHE A 172 7.29 6.03 -4.92
C PHE A 172 6.54 7.35 -5.06
N TRP A 173 5.32 7.27 -5.59
CA TRP A 173 4.34 8.35 -5.67
C TRP A 173 2.93 7.81 -5.41
N THR A 174 2.08 8.57 -4.72
CA THR A 174 0.67 8.17 -4.45
C THR A 174 -0.34 8.83 -5.39
N GLY A 175 0.14 9.72 -6.27
CA GLY A 175 -0.67 10.48 -7.22
C GLY A 175 -1.01 11.87 -6.72
N LYS A 176 -2.14 12.41 -7.18
CA LYS A 176 -2.57 13.78 -6.90
C LYS A 176 -2.78 14.04 -5.39
N ASN A 177 -3.29 13.04 -4.67
CA ASN A 177 -3.47 13.11 -3.22
C ASN A 177 -2.75 11.91 -2.56
N VAL A 178 -2.57 11.97 -1.24
CA VAL A 178 -2.15 10.84 -0.41
C VAL A 178 -3.09 9.65 -0.68
N ILE A 179 -4.40 9.90 -0.76
CA ILE A 179 -5.42 8.93 -1.21
C ILE A 179 -6.04 9.45 -2.52
N SER A 180 -5.52 9.00 -3.65
CA SER A 180 -6.00 9.40 -4.98
C SER A 180 -7.20 8.55 -5.42
N THR A 181 -8.29 9.21 -5.87
CA THR A 181 -9.49 8.55 -6.41
C THR A 181 -9.48 8.38 -7.93
N SER A 182 -8.35 8.69 -8.57
CA SER A 182 -8.06 8.45 -9.97
C SER A 182 -6.55 8.37 -10.18
N GLN A 183 -6.11 7.41 -10.98
CA GLN A 183 -4.69 7.18 -11.30
C GLN A 183 -4.52 7.16 -12.83
N SER A 184 -3.87 8.17 -13.38
CA SER A 184 -3.68 8.31 -14.84
C SER A 184 -2.45 9.15 -15.18
N GLN A 185 -2.00 9.10 -16.43
CA GLN A 185 -0.83 9.91 -16.84
C GLN A 185 -1.10 11.42 -16.71
N ALA A 186 -2.36 11.85 -16.81
CA ALA A 186 -2.77 13.24 -16.66
C ALA A 186 -2.67 13.76 -15.21
N THR A 187 -2.40 12.88 -14.23
CA THR A 187 -2.24 13.27 -12.82
C THR A 187 -0.78 13.33 -12.39
N GLU A 188 0.18 13.35 -13.32
CA GLU A 188 1.63 13.36 -13.04
C GLU A 188 2.38 14.56 -13.67
N ASP A 189 1.68 15.63 -14.03
CA ASP A 189 2.28 16.79 -14.71
C ASP A 189 3.48 17.38 -13.92
N VAL A 190 3.42 17.33 -12.59
CA VAL A 190 4.47 17.80 -11.68
C VAL A 190 5.75 16.93 -11.72
N LEU A 191 5.67 15.72 -12.28
CA LEU A 191 6.77 14.77 -12.44
C LEU A 191 7.22 14.62 -13.90
N SER A 192 6.80 15.54 -14.79
CA SER A 192 7.06 15.48 -16.24
C SER A 192 8.53 15.38 -16.67
N ASN A 193 9.47 15.64 -15.77
CA ASN A 193 10.91 15.50 -16.00
C ASN A 193 11.45 14.09 -15.69
N PHE A 194 10.63 13.17 -15.19
CA PHE A 194 10.97 11.77 -14.92
C PHE A 194 10.32 10.85 -15.95
N SER A 195 10.89 9.68 -16.18
CA SER A 195 10.27 8.69 -17.06
C SER A 195 9.13 7.96 -16.33
N GLU A 196 8.13 7.49 -17.07
CA GLU A 196 6.99 6.78 -16.47
C GLU A 196 7.40 5.49 -15.75
N GLU A 197 8.46 4.82 -16.22
CA GLU A 197 9.00 3.60 -15.59
C GLU A 197 9.71 3.89 -14.26
N GLN A 198 10.27 5.09 -14.10
CA GLN A 198 10.94 5.53 -12.89
C GLN A 198 9.97 5.76 -11.71
N ILE A 199 8.72 6.13 -12.03
CA ILE A 199 7.68 6.44 -11.06
C ILE A 199 7.00 5.13 -10.63
N CYS A 200 7.24 4.71 -9.39
CA CYS A 200 6.59 3.58 -8.75
C CYS A 200 5.31 4.04 -8.04
N ILE A 201 4.22 3.31 -8.17
CA ILE A 201 2.96 3.70 -7.54
C ILE A 201 2.76 3.00 -6.21
N TRP A 202 2.51 3.81 -5.18
CA TRP A 202 2.01 3.39 -3.87
C TRP A 202 0.56 3.86 -3.75
N ASP A 203 -0.39 2.99 -4.06
CA ASP A 203 -1.79 3.35 -4.19
C ASP A 203 -2.54 3.16 -2.86
N ASN A 204 -2.88 4.26 -2.20
CA ASN A 204 -3.61 4.23 -0.92
C ASN A 204 -5.14 4.19 -1.07
N PHE A 205 -5.69 3.96 -2.28
CA PHE A 205 -7.14 4.02 -2.50
C PHE A 205 -7.96 3.22 -1.48
N PHE A 206 -7.49 2.01 -1.14
CA PHE A 206 -8.21 1.09 -0.27
C PHE A 206 -7.94 1.29 1.22
N THR A 207 -6.94 2.09 1.62
CA THR A 207 -6.58 2.20 3.03
C THR A 207 -7.71 2.80 3.87
N VAL A 208 -7.76 2.40 5.15
CA VAL A 208 -8.79 2.83 6.10
C VAL A 208 -8.21 3.46 7.36
N ASP A 209 -6.88 3.52 7.47
CA ASP A 209 -6.16 3.95 8.66
C ASP A 209 -6.41 5.42 9.03
N SER A 210 -6.41 6.32 8.05
CA SER A 210 -6.70 7.74 8.24
C SER A 210 -8.19 8.04 8.49
N ASN A 211 -9.10 7.11 8.12
CA ASN A 211 -10.54 7.24 8.36
C ASN A 211 -11.20 5.86 8.55
N PRO A 212 -11.09 5.24 9.74
CA PRO A 212 -11.57 3.87 9.99
C PRO A 212 -13.08 3.69 9.87
N GLU A 213 -13.84 4.79 9.79
CA GLU A 213 -15.28 4.77 9.58
C GLU A 213 -15.68 4.81 8.09
N LYS A 214 -14.70 4.83 7.18
CA LYS A 214 -14.89 4.73 5.72
C LYS A 214 -14.24 3.45 5.21
N LEU A 215 -14.83 2.88 4.16
CA LEU A 215 -14.27 1.75 3.43
C LEU A 215 -14.42 2.03 1.93
N ASN A 216 -13.30 2.25 1.26
CA ASN A 216 -13.26 2.42 -0.19
C ASN A 216 -13.10 1.05 -0.84
N LEU A 217 -14.03 0.67 -1.72
CA LEU A 217 -13.97 -0.60 -2.46
C LEU A 217 -14.62 -0.41 -3.84
N THR A 218 -13.85 -0.70 -4.89
CA THR A 218 -14.30 -0.69 -6.29
C THR A 218 -13.62 -1.83 -7.05
N ASP A 219 -13.95 -2.02 -8.33
CA ASP A 219 -13.29 -2.97 -9.25
C ASP A 219 -12.05 -2.37 -9.94
N CYS A 220 -11.40 -1.37 -9.32
CA CYS A 220 -10.22 -0.68 -9.82
C CYS A 220 -10.43 0.18 -11.09
N HIS A 221 -11.66 0.53 -11.47
CA HIS A 221 -11.93 1.40 -12.62
C HIS A 221 -11.36 2.83 -12.50
N TYR A 222 -10.93 3.24 -11.31
CA TYR A 222 -10.23 4.51 -11.10
C TYR A 222 -8.79 4.51 -11.64
N ILE A 223 -8.23 3.34 -11.96
CA ILE A 223 -6.89 3.16 -12.51
C ILE A 223 -6.99 3.08 -14.04
N ASP A 224 -6.30 3.98 -14.74
CA ASP A 224 -6.15 3.86 -16.19
C ASP A 224 -5.22 2.67 -16.54
N LYS A 225 -5.65 1.79 -17.45
CA LYS A 225 -4.88 0.58 -17.80
C LYS A 225 -3.58 0.88 -18.54
N SER A 226 -3.54 1.93 -19.36
CA SER A 226 -2.32 2.33 -20.05
C SER A 226 -1.30 2.92 -19.07
N TYR A 227 -1.79 3.67 -18.09
CA TYR A 227 -1.01 4.17 -16.98
C TYR A 227 -0.45 3.04 -16.12
N LEU A 228 -1.29 2.11 -15.66
CA LEU A 228 -0.82 0.92 -14.96
C LEU A 228 0.22 0.18 -15.79
N ALA A 229 0.00 0.04 -17.10
CA ALA A 229 0.93 -0.66 -17.98
C ALA A 229 2.26 0.08 -18.13
N SER A 230 2.34 1.41 -18.04
CA SER A 230 3.60 2.13 -18.18
C SER A 230 4.53 2.00 -16.98
N LYS A 231 3.99 1.78 -15.78
CA LYS A 231 4.80 1.73 -14.55
C LYS A 231 5.65 0.46 -14.42
N HIS A 232 6.87 0.62 -13.91
CA HIS A 232 7.71 -0.53 -13.55
C HIS A 232 7.11 -1.29 -12.36
N LEU A 233 6.74 -0.57 -11.29
CA LEU A 233 6.21 -1.09 -10.04
C LEU A 233 4.89 -0.39 -9.69
N TYR A 234 3.85 -1.16 -9.35
CA TYR A 234 2.56 -0.66 -8.88
C TYR A 234 2.08 -1.52 -7.72
N LEU A 235 1.90 -0.90 -6.56
CA LEU A 235 1.50 -1.55 -5.32
C LEU A 235 0.22 -0.94 -4.78
N ILE A 236 -0.75 -1.79 -4.45
CA ILE A 236 -1.92 -1.41 -3.65
C ILE A 236 -1.53 -1.47 -2.17
N ASN A 237 -1.76 -0.37 -1.43
CA ASN A 237 -1.61 -0.37 0.02
C ASN A 237 -2.84 -1.02 0.67
N LEU A 238 -2.58 -1.95 1.57
CA LEU A 238 -3.61 -2.75 2.25
C LEU A 238 -4.25 -2.02 3.43
N THR A 239 -5.24 -2.66 4.05
CA THR A 239 -6.04 -2.10 5.14
C THR A 239 -5.62 -2.61 6.52
N GLY A 240 -4.93 -3.75 6.59
CA GLY A 240 -4.64 -4.48 7.82
C GLY A 240 -5.79 -5.34 8.34
N LEU A 241 -6.87 -5.43 7.56
CA LEU A 241 -8.03 -6.28 7.81
C LEU A 241 -7.91 -7.49 6.87
N VAL A 242 -7.42 -8.61 7.40
CA VAL A 242 -6.99 -9.80 6.62
C VAL A 242 -8.03 -10.28 5.61
N ARG A 243 -9.33 -10.28 5.94
CA ARG A 243 -10.38 -10.74 5.01
C ARG A 243 -10.69 -9.69 3.93
N THR A 244 -10.67 -8.42 4.31
CA THR A 244 -10.80 -7.29 3.36
C THR A 244 -9.61 -7.22 2.42
N ASP A 245 -8.39 -7.40 2.93
CA ASP A 245 -7.16 -7.44 2.14
C ASP A 245 -7.14 -8.61 1.16
N SER A 246 -7.61 -9.79 1.60
CA SER A 246 -7.79 -10.96 0.72
C SER A 246 -8.71 -10.65 -0.48
N LEU A 247 -9.81 -9.93 -0.22
CA LEU A 247 -10.73 -9.48 -1.27
C LEU A 247 -10.07 -8.46 -2.20
N ILE A 248 -9.35 -7.47 -1.67
CA ILE A 248 -8.64 -6.44 -2.45
C ILE A 248 -7.59 -7.06 -3.38
N ILE A 249 -6.83 -8.04 -2.90
CA ILE A 249 -5.81 -8.75 -3.69
C ILE A 249 -6.44 -9.42 -4.92
N GLU A 250 -7.57 -10.11 -4.77
CA GLU A 250 -8.26 -10.74 -5.90
C GLU A 250 -8.91 -9.72 -6.84
N ILE A 251 -9.47 -8.62 -6.32
CA ILE A 251 -10.00 -7.53 -7.14
C ILE A 251 -8.89 -6.94 -8.03
N PHE A 252 -7.76 -6.55 -7.42
CA PHE A 252 -6.64 -5.95 -8.15
C PHE A 252 -6.04 -6.95 -9.13
N GLY A 253 -5.87 -8.20 -8.72
CA GLY A 253 -5.44 -9.30 -9.57
C GLY A 253 -6.32 -9.52 -10.80
N ASN A 254 -7.65 -9.54 -10.62
CA ASN A 254 -8.62 -9.63 -11.72
C ASN A 254 -8.51 -8.43 -12.68
N PHE A 255 -8.27 -7.23 -12.15
CA PHE A 255 -8.05 -6.02 -12.93
C PHE A 255 -6.76 -6.08 -13.75
N VAL A 256 -5.63 -6.46 -13.12
CA VAL A 256 -4.30 -6.58 -13.75
C VAL A 256 -4.29 -7.64 -14.84
N SER A 257 -4.85 -8.82 -14.57
CA SER A 257 -4.87 -9.96 -15.50
C SER A 257 -5.92 -9.83 -16.62
N ASN A 258 -6.83 -8.86 -16.54
CA ASN A 258 -8.02 -8.77 -17.41
C ASN A 258 -8.84 -10.06 -17.43
N SER A 259 -8.96 -10.74 -16.28
CA SER A 259 -9.70 -12.02 -16.16
C SER A 259 -11.21 -11.85 -16.39
N ASN A 260 -11.74 -10.62 -16.38
CA ASN A 260 -13.14 -10.27 -16.62
C ASN A 260 -14.13 -11.01 -15.70
N ILE A 261 -13.67 -11.40 -14.50
CA ILE A 261 -14.57 -11.89 -13.45
C ILE A 261 -15.40 -10.69 -12.99
N ALA A 262 -16.73 -10.84 -13.01
CA ALA A 262 -17.63 -9.79 -12.55
C ALA A 262 -17.35 -9.45 -11.08
N PHE A 263 -17.33 -8.16 -10.75
CA PHE A 263 -17.00 -7.67 -9.40
C PHE A 263 -17.88 -8.33 -8.32
N GLU A 264 -19.17 -8.49 -8.60
CA GLU A 264 -20.14 -9.14 -7.72
C GLU A 264 -19.78 -10.60 -7.41
N LYS A 265 -19.19 -11.32 -8.38
CA LYS A 265 -18.75 -12.70 -8.16
C LYS A 265 -17.57 -12.78 -7.22
N ILE A 266 -16.65 -11.81 -7.31
CA ILE A 266 -15.51 -11.72 -6.38
C ILE A 266 -16.02 -11.37 -4.98
N LEU A 267 -16.89 -10.37 -4.85
CA LEU A 267 -17.53 -10.01 -3.57
C LEU A 267 -18.23 -11.23 -2.93
N LEU A 268 -19.03 -11.96 -3.71
CA LEU A 268 -19.75 -13.14 -3.23
C LEU A 268 -18.79 -14.26 -2.80
N LYS A 269 -17.70 -14.51 -3.56
CA LYS A 269 -16.68 -15.52 -3.23
C LYS A 269 -16.03 -15.24 -1.87
N HIS A 270 -15.76 -13.97 -1.55
CA HIS A 270 -15.20 -13.54 -0.27
C HIS A 270 -16.24 -13.40 0.85
N GLY A 271 -17.49 -13.80 0.59
CA GLY A 271 -18.55 -13.90 1.60
C GLY A 271 -19.28 -12.58 1.88
N VAL A 272 -19.15 -11.57 1.01
CA VAL A 272 -19.95 -10.34 1.09
C VAL A 272 -21.43 -10.69 0.95
N ASN A 273 -22.26 -10.13 1.84
CA ASN A 273 -23.70 -10.37 1.82
C ASN A 273 -24.33 -9.89 0.50
N GLU A 274 -25.16 -10.71 -0.15
CA GLU A 274 -25.83 -10.36 -1.42
C GLU A 274 -26.59 -9.03 -1.35
N GLY A 275 -27.22 -8.74 -0.21
CA GLY A 275 -27.93 -7.49 0.00
C GLY A 275 -27.01 -6.26 -0.02
N LEU A 276 -25.74 -6.40 0.38
CA LEU A 276 -24.71 -5.37 0.24
C LEU A 276 -24.15 -5.33 -1.17
N ILE A 277 -24.07 -6.45 -1.89
CA ILE A 277 -23.66 -6.50 -3.29
C ILE A 277 -24.62 -5.68 -4.16
N ASP A 278 -25.93 -5.77 -3.91
CA ASP A 278 -26.95 -4.92 -4.55
C ASP A 278 -26.70 -3.42 -4.32
N MET A 279 -25.99 -3.08 -3.23
CA MET A 279 -25.69 -1.72 -2.79
C MET A 279 -24.17 -1.45 -2.83
N LYS A 280 -23.43 -2.11 -3.71
CA LYS A 280 -21.96 -2.00 -3.80
C LYS A 280 -21.46 -0.58 -4.03
N ASP A 281 -22.27 0.28 -4.62
CA ASP A 281 -21.94 1.70 -4.83
C ASP A 281 -21.75 2.47 -3.52
N LEU A 282 -22.28 1.95 -2.41
CA LEU A 282 -22.02 2.50 -1.08
C LEU A 282 -20.53 2.44 -0.71
N PHE A 283 -19.72 1.60 -1.32
CA PHE A 283 -18.27 1.54 -1.03
C PHE A 283 -17.44 2.38 -2.01
N ASN A 284 -18.07 3.02 -3.00
CA ASN A 284 -17.37 3.83 -3.99
C ASN A 284 -17.22 5.28 -3.46
N PRO A 285 -15.99 5.79 -3.25
CA PRO A 285 -15.77 7.15 -2.76
C PRO A 285 -16.25 8.25 -3.72
N ALA A 286 -16.51 7.93 -5.00
CA ALA A 286 -17.06 8.87 -5.97
C ALA A 286 -18.59 9.03 -5.87
N VAL A 287 -19.27 8.23 -5.04
CA VAL A 287 -20.72 8.24 -4.88
C VAL A 287 -21.10 9.04 -3.64
N ASP A 288 -21.92 10.08 -3.84
CA ASP A 288 -22.56 10.77 -2.73
C ASP A 288 -23.63 9.87 -2.09
N ILE A 289 -23.42 9.51 -0.83
CA ILE A 289 -24.28 8.56 -0.15
C ILE A 289 -25.46 9.29 0.50
N ASN A 290 -26.65 9.03 -0.02
CA ASN A 290 -27.92 9.48 0.52
C ASN A 290 -28.88 8.28 0.65
N LEU A 291 -28.95 7.71 1.85
CA LEU A 291 -29.71 6.48 2.11
C LEU A 291 -31.17 6.77 2.42
N SER A 292 -32.08 6.08 1.73
CA SER A 292 -33.49 6.01 2.12
C SER A 292 -33.69 5.23 3.43
N GLU A 293 -34.82 5.45 4.11
CA GLU A 293 -35.20 4.67 5.29
C GLU A 293 -35.24 3.15 5.02
N LYS A 294 -35.65 2.76 3.81
CA LYS A 294 -35.65 1.37 3.37
C LYS A 294 -34.23 0.78 3.30
N GLU A 295 -33.26 1.53 2.76
CA GLU A 295 -31.87 1.09 2.67
C GLU A 295 -31.20 1.06 4.04
N MET A 296 -31.43 2.06 4.90
CA MET A 296 -30.97 2.04 6.29
C MET A 296 -31.48 0.80 7.06
N ASN A 297 -32.76 0.45 6.89
CA ASN A 297 -33.34 -0.76 7.47
C ASN A 297 -32.75 -2.04 6.87
N LYS A 298 -32.45 -2.07 5.56
CA LYS A 298 -31.76 -3.20 4.91
C LYS A 298 -30.37 -3.40 5.50
N ILE A 299 -29.55 -2.34 5.59
CA ILE A 299 -28.22 -2.39 6.21
C ILE A 299 -28.32 -2.83 7.68
N HIS A 300 -29.30 -2.29 8.42
CA HIS A 300 -29.55 -2.72 9.81
C HIS A 300 -29.77 -4.23 9.88
N ASN A 301 -30.72 -4.75 9.12
CA ASN A 301 -31.02 -6.18 9.12
C ASN A 301 -29.81 -7.04 8.74
N ILE A 302 -29.03 -6.63 7.74
CA ILE A 302 -27.80 -7.34 7.32
C ILE A 302 -26.81 -7.43 8.48
N MET A 303 -26.55 -6.34 9.21
CA MET A 303 -25.58 -6.41 10.32
C MET A 303 -26.00 -7.39 11.44
N PHE A 304 -27.31 -7.56 11.66
CA PHE A 304 -27.84 -8.51 12.64
C PHE A 304 -27.90 -9.95 12.14
N SER A 305 -28.05 -10.19 10.83
CA SER A 305 -28.26 -11.52 10.27
C SER A 305 -27.04 -12.12 9.55
N TRP A 306 -26.08 -11.30 9.10
CA TRP A 306 -24.89 -11.76 8.40
C TRP A 306 -23.82 -12.21 9.41
N PHE A 307 -23.61 -13.52 9.57
CA PHE A 307 -22.59 -14.06 10.48
C PHE A 307 -21.35 -14.51 9.68
N HIS A 308 -20.46 -13.56 9.40
CA HIS A 308 -19.23 -13.81 8.65
C HIS A 308 -18.07 -12.99 9.24
N PRO A 309 -16.82 -13.49 9.27
CA PRO A 309 -15.68 -12.73 9.76
C PRO A 309 -15.49 -11.37 9.07
N LEU A 310 -15.76 -11.29 7.76
CA LEU A 310 -15.72 -10.03 7.01
C LEU A 310 -16.68 -8.97 7.57
N LYS A 311 -17.85 -9.36 8.11
CA LYS A 311 -18.74 -8.41 8.78
C LYS A 311 -18.05 -7.75 9.96
N ASN A 312 -17.24 -8.47 10.73
CA ASN A 312 -16.58 -7.91 11.91
C ASN A 312 -15.58 -6.82 11.52
N GLU A 313 -14.87 -7.02 10.42
CA GLU A 313 -13.98 -6.01 9.83
C GLU A 313 -14.78 -4.82 9.30
N TRP A 314 -15.94 -5.05 8.66
CA TRP A 314 -16.77 -3.99 8.05
C TRP A 314 -17.77 -3.35 9.02
N TYR A 315 -17.88 -3.84 10.25
CA TYR A 315 -18.90 -3.37 11.20
C TYR A 315 -18.81 -1.86 11.49
N PRO A 316 -17.62 -1.26 11.72
CA PRO A 316 -17.51 0.18 11.94
C PRO A 316 -18.09 0.99 10.77
N TYR A 317 -17.77 0.58 9.55
CA TYR A 317 -18.28 1.20 8.33
C TYR A 317 -19.81 1.09 8.21
N LEU A 318 -20.33 -0.13 8.31
CA LEU A 318 -21.78 -0.40 8.21
C LEU A 318 -22.58 0.28 9.32
N HIS A 319 -21.99 0.42 10.51
CA HIS A 319 -22.59 1.16 11.61
C HIS A 319 -22.63 2.66 11.30
N ASN A 320 -21.54 3.23 10.79
CA ASN A 320 -21.46 4.65 10.46
C ASN A 320 -22.38 5.06 9.29
N LEU A 321 -22.53 4.19 8.28
CA LEU A 321 -23.42 4.41 7.14
C LEU A 321 -24.84 4.83 7.54
N LYS A 322 -25.36 4.30 8.66
CA LYS A 322 -26.70 4.64 9.18
C LYS A 322 -26.81 6.06 9.74
N ASN A 323 -25.68 6.69 10.00
CA ASN A 323 -25.59 8.05 10.54
C ASN A 323 -25.31 9.08 9.44
N TRP A 324 -24.90 8.64 8.23
CA TRP A 324 -24.76 9.52 7.07
C TRP A 324 -26.14 10.00 6.62
N GLY A 325 -26.36 11.32 6.68
CA GLY A 325 -27.66 11.97 6.44
C GLY A 325 -28.36 12.52 7.71
N LYS A 326 -27.79 12.34 8.91
CA LYS A 326 -28.29 12.95 10.16
C LYS A 326 -27.51 14.20 10.61
N LYS A 327 -26.71 14.80 9.74
CA LYS A 327 -26.00 16.06 10.01
C LYS A 327 -26.70 17.24 9.35
#